data_AF-A0A8J1UXU1-F1
#
_entry.id   AF-A0A8J1UXU1-F1
#
_cell.length_a   1.000
_cell.length_b   1.000
_cell.length_c   1.000
_cell.angle_alpha   90.00
_cell.angle_beta   90.00
_cell.angle_gamma   90.00
#
_symmetry.space_group_name_H-M   'P 1'
#
loop_
_entity.id
_entity.type
_entity.pdbx_description
1 polymer ?
#
loop_
_entity_poly.entity_id
_entity_poly.type
_entity_poly.pdbx_seq_one_letter_code
_entity_poly.pdbx_strand_id
1 'polypeptide(L)'
;MSVRWARVIWIWLSITMSARWTRIIWILFVLIMMRSVDGTHFRGMLMTYKPAGPEMPHGTMLITYRYAVRGSTDEGTRCDKNTITSRVITGPSGIIECKRGCRGTISNVKFQCTDFSQREDWTQGIKTFQKFFKGPTAEISHRGRNWIALVKGGGEYEIRLFMGIYIRADTGRINSSPTTAVLPIVRLQNGCNHKLSIPVDDVDGDDIRCRWAEFERFECAGVCNSANAIAQLDYMDCSLRISGRLETGFYAAAIMIEDFDDVSSTTPLSSVPVQFLLLVFNSDAGCSSAPTFSTTTRNEGACVGVTQSFVEPITVNTGNARGIITDIDTVSPQGLEKSEVLQRGPVYHLAKGVLHFW
;
A
#
# COMPACT_ATOMS: atom_id res chain seq x y z
N MET A 1 57.38 0.44 24.00
CA MET A 1 57.92 1.11 22.81
C MET A 1 56.94 0.86 21.67
N SER A 2 56.33 1.80 20.95
CA SER A 2 56.54 3.23 20.79
C SER A 2 55.20 3.95 20.52
N VAL A 3 54.66 4.67 21.50
CA VAL A 3 53.54 5.63 21.33
C VAL A 3 54.08 7.05 21.00
N ARG A 4 55.39 7.18 20.76
CA ARG A 4 56.06 8.48 20.60
C ARG A 4 56.21 8.99 19.16
N TRP A 5 55.86 8.21 18.13
CA TRP A 5 56.01 8.66 16.73
C TRP A 5 54.70 9.17 16.08
N ALA A 6 53.52 8.79 16.58
CA ALA A 6 52.25 9.26 16.03
C ALA A 6 51.91 10.73 16.38
N ARG A 7 52.52 11.29 17.43
CA ARG A 7 52.31 12.71 17.81
C ARG A 7 53.09 13.70 16.97
N VAL A 8 54.16 13.29 16.27
CA VAL A 8 55.01 14.23 15.52
C VAL A 8 54.47 14.51 14.11
N ILE A 9 53.79 13.55 13.49
CA ILE A 9 53.20 13.73 12.15
C ILE A 9 51.92 14.59 12.21
N TRP A 10 51.14 14.51 13.29
CA TRP A 10 49.94 15.34 13.49
C TRP A 10 50.25 16.82 13.79
N ILE A 11 51.44 17.12 14.33
CA ILE A 11 51.85 18.50 14.63
C ILE A 11 52.45 19.18 13.38
N TRP A 12 52.97 18.43 12.40
CA TRP A 12 53.53 19.03 11.18
C TRP A 12 52.50 19.31 10.08
N LEU A 13 51.40 18.57 10.01
CA LEU A 13 50.30 18.85 9.07
C LEU A 13 49.29 19.90 9.58
N SER A 14 49.37 20.30 10.85
CA SER A 14 48.52 21.33 11.44
C SER A 14 49.10 22.75 11.37
N ILE A 15 50.31 22.92 10.80
CA ILE A 15 51.00 24.24 10.75
C ILE A 15 50.86 24.96 9.40
N THR A 16 50.23 24.37 8.37
CA THR A 16 50.04 25.06 7.07
C THR A 16 48.67 24.82 6.42
N MET A 17 47.61 24.65 7.21
CA MET A 17 46.24 24.75 6.70
C MET A 17 45.59 26.01 7.23
N SER A 18 45.40 27.00 6.34
CA SER A 18 44.71 28.24 6.70
C SER A 18 43.31 27.94 7.23
N ALA A 19 42.78 28.82 8.08
CA ALA A 19 41.43 28.68 8.67
C ALA A 19 40.31 28.47 7.65
N ARG A 20 40.57 28.74 6.35
CA ARG A 20 39.69 28.40 5.23
C ARG A 20 39.61 26.90 4.97
N TRP A 21 40.71 26.17 5.04
CA TRP A 21 40.74 24.74 4.74
C TRP A 21 40.14 23.88 5.85
N THR A 22 40.32 24.26 7.11
CA THR A 22 39.64 23.61 8.24
C THR A 22 38.12 23.81 8.19
N ARG A 23 37.65 24.99 7.75
CA ARG A 23 36.22 25.24 7.47
C ARG A 23 35.69 24.40 6.31
N ILE A 24 36.46 24.27 5.21
CA ILE A 24 36.07 23.44 4.07
C ILE A 24 36.00 21.96 4.45
N ILE A 25 36.97 21.45 5.24
CA ILE A 25 36.95 20.07 5.73
C ILE A 25 35.79 19.85 6.69
N TRP A 26 35.47 20.81 7.56
CA TRP A 26 34.29 20.73 8.43
C TRP A 26 32.97 20.75 7.63
N ILE A 27 32.87 21.61 6.60
CA ILE A 27 31.71 21.66 5.71
C ILE A 27 31.57 20.35 4.92
N LEU A 28 32.66 19.82 4.38
CA LEU A 28 32.68 18.52 3.71
C LEU A 28 32.33 17.39 4.68
N PHE A 29 32.83 17.41 5.91
CA PHE A 29 32.48 16.42 6.94
C PHE A 29 31.00 16.52 7.34
N VAL A 30 30.44 17.73 7.48
CA VAL A 30 29.01 17.95 7.71
C VAL A 30 28.18 17.54 6.48
N LEU A 31 28.64 17.80 5.26
CA LEU A 31 27.98 17.34 4.02
C LEU A 31 28.04 15.82 3.86
N ILE A 32 29.11 15.16 4.34
CA ILE A 32 29.27 13.69 4.37
C ILE A 32 28.46 13.07 5.52
N MET A 33 28.30 13.78 6.64
CA MET A 33 27.47 13.38 7.78
C MET A 33 25.98 13.70 7.58
N MET A 34 25.64 14.63 6.67
CA MET A 34 24.35 14.69 5.99
C MET A 34 24.24 13.52 5.00
N ARG A 35 24.42 12.30 5.50
CA ARG A 35 23.77 11.14 4.88
C ARG A 35 22.30 11.51 4.79
N SER A 36 21.72 11.37 3.60
CA SER A 36 20.28 11.49 3.44
C SER A 36 19.63 10.65 4.54
N VAL A 37 18.91 11.31 5.45
CA VAL A 37 17.93 10.60 6.26
C VAL A 37 16.83 10.26 5.26
N ASP A 38 17.05 9.22 4.47
CA ASP A 38 16.01 8.66 3.61
C ASP A 38 15.01 8.02 4.57
N GLY A 39 14.03 8.82 4.97
CA GLY A 39 13.01 8.39 5.90
C GLY A 39 12.28 7.19 5.28
N THR A 40 12.36 6.03 5.91
CA THR A 40 11.69 4.82 5.43
C THR A 40 10.22 4.84 5.87
N HIS A 41 9.30 5.23 4.98
CA HIS A 41 7.89 5.49 5.33
C HIS A 41 6.86 4.82 4.44
N PHE A 42 7.16 4.50 3.18
CA PHE A 42 6.20 3.89 2.27
C PHE A 42 5.81 2.47 2.74
N ARG A 43 4.51 2.17 2.74
CA ARG A 43 3.94 0.86 3.14
C ARG A 43 3.13 0.20 2.04
N GLY A 44 2.73 0.96 1.04
CA GLY A 44 1.92 0.41 -0.03
C GLY A 44 1.11 1.47 -0.74
N MET A 45 0.67 1.15 -1.94
CA MET A 45 -0.24 1.97 -2.71
C MET A 45 -0.95 1.09 -3.72
N LEU A 46 -2.18 1.46 -4.05
CA LEU A 46 -2.88 0.95 -5.21
C LEU A 46 -3.53 2.09 -5.99
N MET A 47 -3.69 1.91 -7.30
CA MET A 47 -4.32 2.90 -8.18
C MET A 47 -5.28 2.22 -9.15
N THR A 48 -6.48 2.75 -9.28
CA THR A 48 -7.55 2.26 -10.16
C THR A 48 -8.12 3.44 -10.97
N TYR A 49 -8.84 3.16 -12.04
CA TYR A 49 -9.58 4.19 -12.77
C TYR A 49 -10.92 3.66 -13.29
N LYS A 50 -11.81 4.60 -13.59
CA LYS A 50 -13.02 4.33 -14.38
C LYS A 50 -13.42 5.57 -15.17
N PRO A 51 -14.30 5.47 -16.17
CA PRO A 51 -14.84 6.64 -16.84
C PRO A 51 -15.59 7.52 -15.82
N ALA A 52 -15.40 8.85 -15.91
CA ALA A 52 -16.00 9.78 -14.95
C ALA A 52 -17.54 9.87 -15.05
N GLY A 53 -18.11 9.40 -16.16
CA GLY A 53 -19.55 9.34 -16.38
C GLY A 53 -19.94 9.81 -17.79
N PRO A 54 -21.20 9.60 -18.18
CA PRO A 54 -21.70 9.95 -19.52
C PRO A 54 -21.80 11.47 -19.75
N GLU A 55 -21.89 12.27 -18.69
CA GLU A 55 -21.99 13.73 -18.76
C GLU A 55 -20.64 14.42 -19.02
N MET A 56 -19.54 13.67 -18.96
CA MET A 56 -18.19 14.20 -19.12
C MET A 56 -17.64 13.91 -20.52
N PRO A 57 -16.72 14.75 -21.05
CA PRO A 57 -16.07 14.45 -22.32
C PRO A 57 -15.43 13.06 -22.31
N HIS A 58 -15.63 12.30 -23.39
CA HIS A 58 -14.95 11.02 -23.60
C HIS A 58 -13.44 11.19 -23.37
N GLY A 59 -12.84 10.31 -22.58
CA GLY A 59 -11.44 10.42 -22.14
C GLY A 59 -11.25 11.07 -20.77
N THR A 60 -12.31 11.56 -20.12
CA THR A 60 -12.25 11.99 -18.71
C THR A 60 -12.36 10.79 -17.78
N MET A 61 -11.25 10.44 -17.16
CA MET A 61 -11.17 9.32 -16.21
C MET A 61 -11.25 9.83 -14.77
N LEU A 62 -11.95 9.07 -13.93
CA LEU A 62 -11.92 9.16 -12.49
C LEU A 62 -10.82 8.22 -11.99
N ILE A 63 -9.73 8.77 -11.47
CA ILE A 63 -8.61 8.00 -10.93
C ILE A 63 -8.72 7.98 -9.42
N THR A 64 -8.65 6.79 -8.83
CA THR A 64 -8.69 6.58 -7.40
C THR A 64 -7.45 5.84 -6.95
N TYR A 65 -6.78 6.36 -5.91
CA TYR A 65 -5.69 5.65 -5.26
C TYR A 65 -5.85 5.58 -3.76
N ARG A 66 -5.33 4.50 -3.18
CA ARG A 66 -5.08 4.40 -1.74
C ARG A 66 -3.59 4.42 -1.49
N TYR A 67 -3.15 5.21 -0.53
CA TYR A 67 -1.75 5.35 -0.16
C TYR A 67 -1.59 4.99 1.31
N ALA A 68 -0.67 4.07 1.60
CA ALA A 68 -0.30 3.71 2.96
C ALA A 68 1.13 4.14 3.29
N VAL A 69 1.29 4.78 4.44
CA VAL A 69 2.55 5.39 4.89
C VAL A 69 2.72 5.22 6.40
N ARG A 70 3.95 5.34 6.89
CA ARG A 70 4.24 5.48 8.32
C ARG A 70 3.53 6.70 8.88
N GLY A 71 2.71 6.52 9.92
CA GLY A 71 1.95 7.60 10.52
C GLY A 71 2.83 8.61 11.27
N SER A 72 3.96 8.17 11.80
CA SER A 72 4.95 8.99 12.50
C SER A 72 5.98 9.70 11.61
N THR A 73 5.84 9.69 10.27
CA THR A 73 6.84 10.31 9.38
C THR A 73 6.91 11.82 9.58
N ASP A 74 5.74 12.46 9.59
CA ASP A 74 5.55 13.90 9.77
C ASP A 74 4.13 14.18 10.27
N GLU A 75 3.86 15.40 10.72
CA GLU A 75 2.51 15.77 11.17
C GLU A 75 1.45 15.65 10.06
N GLY A 76 1.85 15.76 8.79
CA GLY A 76 0.94 15.61 7.66
C GLY A 76 0.55 14.16 7.37
N THR A 77 1.34 13.18 7.75
CA THR A 77 1.08 11.75 7.48
C THR A 77 0.37 11.06 8.63
N ARG A 78 0.23 11.73 9.76
CA ARG A 78 -0.48 11.22 10.93
C ARG A 78 -1.99 11.32 10.72
N CYS A 79 -2.66 10.16 10.66
CA CYS A 79 -4.11 10.10 10.77
C CYS A 79 -4.52 9.67 12.18
N ASP A 80 -5.69 10.14 12.57
CA ASP A 80 -6.40 9.90 13.82
C ASP A 80 -7.91 10.04 13.57
N LYS A 81 -8.73 9.93 14.62
CA LYS A 81 -10.19 10.05 14.48
C LYS A 81 -10.59 11.44 13.93
N ASN A 82 -9.92 12.51 14.35
CA ASN A 82 -10.27 13.88 13.96
C ASN A 82 -9.96 14.16 12.48
N THR A 83 -8.83 13.69 11.98
CA THR A 83 -8.42 13.83 10.58
C THR A 83 -9.31 13.01 9.65
N ILE A 84 -9.77 11.82 10.07
CA ILE A 84 -10.79 11.05 9.34
C ILE A 84 -12.11 11.82 9.29
N THR A 85 -12.65 12.26 10.43
CA THR A 85 -13.95 12.94 10.49
C THR A 85 -13.95 14.29 9.75
N SER A 86 -12.87 15.06 9.84
CA SER A 86 -12.74 16.36 9.17
C SER A 86 -12.51 16.27 7.65
N ARG A 87 -12.14 15.08 7.14
CA ARG A 87 -11.83 14.84 5.71
C ARG A 87 -10.78 15.76 5.12
N VAL A 88 -9.89 16.27 5.98
CA VAL A 88 -8.78 17.11 5.53
C VAL A 88 -7.88 16.33 4.58
N ILE A 89 -7.43 17.00 3.51
CA ILE A 89 -6.47 16.42 2.57
C ILE A 89 -5.08 16.58 3.18
N THR A 90 -4.45 15.46 3.50
CA THR A 90 -3.13 15.41 4.15
C THR A 90 -2.25 14.33 3.50
N GLY A 91 -1.12 13.93 4.08
CA GLY A 91 -0.28 12.84 3.59
C GLY A 91 1.12 13.29 3.16
N PRO A 92 1.92 12.41 2.53
CA PRO A 92 3.30 12.72 2.20
C PRO A 92 3.40 13.70 1.02
N SER A 93 4.60 14.27 0.85
CA SER A 93 4.92 15.01 -0.36
C SER A 93 5.26 14.05 -1.50
N GLY A 94 4.74 14.33 -2.69
CA GLY A 94 4.97 13.49 -3.86
C GLY A 94 3.96 13.78 -4.95
N ILE A 95 4.27 13.30 -6.15
CA ILE A 95 3.45 13.52 -7.34
C ILE A 95 3.22 12.20 -8.07
N ILE A 96 2.07 12.14 -8.75
CA ILE A 96 1.77 11.18 -9.80
C ILE A 96 2.10 11.88 -11.11
N GLU A 97 2.95 11.28 -11.92
CA GLU A 97 3.42 11.81 -13.18
C GLU A 97 2.89 11.00 -14.36
N CYS A 98 2.76 11.66 -15.49
CA CYS A 98 2.56 10.94 -16.73
C CYS A 98 3.83 10.18 -17.16
N LYS A 99 3.66 8.96 -17.67
CA LYS A 99 4.72 8.17 -18.33
C LYS A 99 4.43 7.96 -19.81
N ARG A 100 3.17 7.69 -20.18
CA ARG A 100 2.77 7.48 -21.59
C ARG A 100 1.37 8.02 -21.85
N GLY A 101 1.09 8.50 -23.06
CA GLY A 101 -0.27 8.91 -23.48
C GLY A 101 -0.80 10.21 -22.87
N CYS A 102 -0.02 10.90 -22.05
CA CYS A 102 -0.35 12.16 -21.39
C CYS A 102 0.90 13.07 -21.26
N ARG A 103 0.80 14.19 -20.54
CA ARG A 103 1.94 15.08 -20.26
C ARG A 103 1.89 15.66 -18.85
N GLY A 104 3.08 15.83 -18.26
CA GLY A 104 3.30 16.56 -17.02
C GLY A 104 2.77 15.86 -15.77
N THR A 105 2.62 16.65 -14.70
CA THR A 105 2.08 16.20 -13.42
C THR A 105 0.59 15.92 -13.54
N ILE A 106 0.17 14.76 -13.04
CA ILE A 106 -1.22 14.31 -13.02
C ILE A 106 -1.92 14.79 -11.75
N SER A 107 -1.29 14.54 -10.59
CA SER A 107 -1.83 14.90 -9.27
C SER A 107 -0.70 14.89 -8.23
N ASN A 108 -0.95 15.48 -7.06
CA ASN A 108 -0.16 15.17 -5.85
C ASN A 108 -0.67 13.87 -5.21
N VAL A 109 0.14 13.26 -4.33
CA VAL A 109 -0.22 12.02 -3.60
C VAL A 109 -0.89 12.24 -2.24
N LYS A 110 -1.30 13.47 -1.93
CA LYS A 110 -2.05 13.76 -0.69
C LYS A 110 -3.38 13.00 -0.69
N PHE A 111 -3.94 12.65 0.44
CA PHE A 111 -5.15 11.83 0.54
C PHE A 111 -6.02 12.27 1.71
N GLN A 112 -7.27 11.80 1.72
CA GLN A 112 -8.14 11.89 2.89
C GLN A 112 -7.97 10.61 3.71
N CYS A 113 -7.71 10.76 5.01
CA CYS A 113 -7.56 9.64 5.94
C CYS A 113 -8.80 8.73 5.92
N THR A 114 -8.60 7.41 5.85
CA THR A 114 -9.67 6.44 6.06
C THR A 114 -9.36 5.50 7.22
N ASP A 115 -8.08 5.18 7.42
CA ASP A 115 -7.64 4.19 8.39
C ASP A 115 -6.27 4.55 8.96
N PHE A 116 -6.01 4.10 10.18
CA PHE A 116 -4.70 4.18 10.81
C PHE A 116 -4.57 3.10 11.87
N SER A 117 -3.34 2.71 12.17
CA SER A 117 -2.98 1.93 13.35
C SER A 117 -1.87 2.66 14.10
N GLN A 118 -2.17 3.07 15.34
CA GLN A 118 -1.13 3.64 16.21
C GLN A 118 -0.13 2.58 16.66
N ARG A 119 -0.60 1.33 16.81
CA ARG A 119 0.23 0.20 17.27
C ARG A 119 1.25 -0.23 16.23
N GLU A 120 0.85 -0.26 14.96
CA GLU A 120 1.72 -0.64 13.85
C GLU A 120 2.30 0.57 13.11
N ASP A 121 2.04 1.78 13.64
CA ASP A 121 2.54 3.05 13.12
C ASP A 121 2.30 3.20 11.61
N TRP A 122 1.06 3.03 11.18
CA TRP A 122 0.67 3.24 9.80
C TRP A 122 -0.60 4.07 9.68
N THR A 123 -0.67 4.77 8.57
CA THR A 123 -1.80 5.55 8.11
C THR A 123 -2.14 5.10 6.70
N GLN A 124 -3.43 5.05 6.36
CA GLN A 124 -3.90 4.92 4.99
C GLN A 124 -4.96 5.99 4.70
N GLY A 125 -4.95 6.47 3.47
CA GLY A 125 -6.07 7.24 2.95
C GLY A 125 -6.28 7.08 1.47
N ILE A 126 -7.37 7.68 1.01
CA ILE A 126 -7.86 7.58 -0.36
C ILE A 126 -7.97 8.97 -0.98
N LYS A 127 -7.69 9.07 -2.28
CA LYS A 127 -8.06 10.24 -3.09
C LYS A 127 -8.64 9.77 -4.40
N THR A 128 -9.70 10.46 -4.80
CA THR A 128 -10.31 10.33 -6.11
C THR A 128 -10.24 11.68 -6.81
N PHE A 129 -9.81 11.71 -8.07
CA PHE A 129 -9.76 12.94 -8.86
C PHE A 129 -10.03 12.65 -10.33
N GLN A 130 -10.48 13.67 -11.07
CA GLN A 130 -10.75 13.55 -12.49
C GLN A 130 -9.56 14.05 -13.31
N LYS A 131 -9.28 13.37 -14.42
CA LYS A 131 -8.26 13.80 -15.40
C LYS A 131 -8.70 13.44 -16.81
N PHE A 132 -8.58 14.43 -17.71
CA PHE A 132 -8.82 14.22 -19.13
C PHE A 132 -7.56 13.70 -19.84
N PHE A 133 -7.74 12.66 -20.65
CA PHE A 133 -6.73 12.06 -21.51
C PHE A 133 -7.17 12.14 -22.98
N LYS A 134 -6.23 12.50 -23.86
CA LYS A 134 -6.50 12.61 -25.32
C LYS A 134 -6.27 11.31 -26.06
N GLY A 135 -5.33 10.49 -25.59
CA GLY A 135 -4.94 9.25 -26.25
C GLY A 135 -5.84 8.08 -25.87
N PRO A 136 -5.85 7.01 -26.69
CA PRO A 136 -6.62 5.80 -26.41
C PRO A 136 -6.02 4.98 -25.26
N THR A 137 -4.83 5.31 -24.80
CA THR A 137 -4.16 4.66 -23.66
C THR A 137 -3.37 5.70 -22.89
N ALA A 138 -3.19 5.51 -21.59
CA ALA A 138 -2.24 6.29 -20.81
C ALA A 138 -1.59 5.47 -19.70
N GLU A 139 -0.37 5.84 -19.35
CA GLU A 139 0.35 5.30 -18.19
C GLU A 139 0.70 6.45 -17.25
N ILE A 140 0.38 6.28 -15.98
CA ILE A 140 0.72 7.22 -14.92
C ILE A 140 1.47 6.49 -13.82
N SER A 141 2.36 7.19 -13.12
CA SER A 141 3.18 6.56 -12.10
C SER A 141 3.51 7.48 -10.95
N HIS A 142 3.56 6.90 -9.75
CA HIS A 142 4.19 7.47 -8.58
C HIS A 142 5.47 6.69 -8.24
N ARG A 143 6.56 7.41 -7.97
CA ARG A 143 7.86 6.83 -7.58
C ARG A 143 8.39 7.46 -6.31
N GLY A 144 9.19 6.72 -5.58
CA GLY A 144 9.95 7.23 -4.43
C GLY A 144 11.05 6.24 -4.02
N ARG A 145 11.81 6.60 -2.97
CA ARG A 145 12.99 5.85 -2.51
C ARG A 145 12.95 5.44 -1.04
N ASN A 146 11.74 5.43 -0.51
CA ASN A 146 11.47 5.48 0.92
C ASN A 146 10.67 4.27 1.41
N TRP A 147 10.81 3.10 0.77
CA TRP A 147 10.26 1.85 1.33
C TRP A 147 10.70 1.67 2.79
N ILE A 148 9.84 1.08 3.62
CA ILE A 148 10.26 0.57 4.93
C ILE A 148 11.40 -0.44 4.78
N ALA A 149 12.23 -0.62 5.81
CA ALA A 149 13.22 -1.70 5.83
C ALA A 149 12.54 -3.05 5.59
N LEU A 150 13.02 -3.78 4.58
CA LEU A 150 12.53 -5.10 4.18
C LEU A 150 13.62 -6.15 4.41
N VAL A 151 13.21 -7.40 4.61
CA VAL A 151 14.12 -8.55 4.63
C VAL A 151 14.84 -8.69 3.27
N LYS A 152 14.12 -8.45 2.17
CA LYS A 152 14.65 -8.52 0.81
C LYS A 152 14.12 -7.37 -0.05
N GLY A 153 15.01 -6.75 -0.84
CA GLY A 153 14.67 -5.63 -1.71
C GLY A 153 14.53 -4.31 -0.94
N GLY A 154 13.66 -3.43 -1.42
CA GLY A 154 13.33 -2.16 -0.77
C GLY A 154 14.06 -0.96 -1.40
N GLY A 155 14.16 0.13 -0.63
CA GLY A 155 14.63 1.41 -1.15
C GLY A 155 13.61 2.02 -2.11
N GLU A 156 13.85 1.88 -3.42
CA GLU A 156 13.01 2.44 -4.47
C GLU A 156 11.71 1.68 -4.67
N TYR A 157 10.64 2.44 -4.89
CA TYR A 157 9.33 1.95 -5.26
C TYR A 157 8.81 2.68 -6.49
N GLU A 158 8.00 1.97 -7.24
CA GLU A 158 7.24 2.53 -8.34
C GLU A 158 5.86 1.90 -8.33
N ILE A 159 4.85 2.73 -8.55
CA ILE A 159 3.45 2.35 -8.69
C ILE A 159 3.05 2.84 -10.06
N ARG A 160 2.81 1.92 -11.00
CA ARG A 160 2.50 2.27 -12.40
C ARG A 160 1.14 1.73 -12.78
N LEU A 161 0.24 2.63 -13.15
CA LEU A 161 -1.09 2.29 -13.64
C LEU A 161 -1.10 2.42 -15.16
N PHE A 162 -1.52 1.35 -15.84
CA PHE A 162 -1.86 1.37 -17.26
C PHE A 162 -3.37 1.46 -17.44
N MET A 163 -3.82 2.34 -18.32
CA MET A 163 -5.23 2.61 -18.59
C MET A 163 -5.52 2.49 -20.08
N GLY A 164 -6.45 1.59 -20.44
CA GLY A 164 -7.15 1.58 -21.71
C GLY A 164 -8.28 2.61 -21.71
N ILE A 165 -8.21 3.58 -22.61
CA ILE A 165 -9.10 4.75 -22.72
C ILE A 165 -9.71 4.78 -24.13
N TYR A 166 -10.21 3.64 -24.58
CA TYR A 166 -10.89 3.49 -25.86
C TYR A 166 -12.25 2.81 -25.63
N ILE A 167 -13.18 3.04 -26.54
CA ILE A 167 -14.49 2.38 -26.51
C ILE A 167 -14.27 0.92 -26.92
N ARG A 168 -14.62 0.00 -26.03
CA ARG A 168 -14.52 -1.44 -26.28
C ARG A 168 -15.64 -1.90 -27.20
N ALA A 169 -15.36 -2.93 -27.99
CA ALA A 169 -16.32 -3.46 -28.97
C ALA A 169 -17.45 -4.27 -28.32
N ASP A 170 -17.16 -4.93 -27.20
CA ASP A 170 -18.06 -5.81 -26.46
C ASP A 170 -19.04 -5.05 -25.57
N THR A 171 -18.58 -4.04 -24.82
CA THR A 171 -19.40 -3.26 -23.89
C THR A 171 -19.91 -1.95 -24.49
N GLY A 172 -19.32 -1.47 -25.58
CA GLY A 172 -19.61 -0.16 -26.17
C GLY A 172 -19.23 1.01 -25.26
N ARG A 173 -18.40 0.77 -24.23
CA ARG A 173 -17.99 1.75 -23.22
C ARG A 173 -16.47 1.73 -23.04
N ILE A 174 -15.95 2.77 -22.39
CA ILE A 174 -14.55 2.76 -21.94
C ILE A 174 -14.46 1.87 -20.70
N ASN A 175 -13.37 1.13 -20.62
CA ASN A 175 -13.06 0.23 -19.51
C ASN A 175 -13.03 0.89 -18.14
N SER A 176 -13.56 0.22 -17.13
CA SER A 176 -13.40 0.51 -15.71
C SER A 176 -12.49 -0.55 -15.11
N SER A 177 -11.30 -0.15 -14.64
CA SER A 177 -10.34 -1.13 -14.13
C SER A 177 -10.86 -1.88 -12.90
N PRO A 178 -10.29 -3.06 -12.59
CA PRO A 178 -10.62 -3.81 -11.39
C PRO A 178 -10.35 -2.99 -10.14
N THR A 179 -11.17 -3.19 -9.12
CA THR A 179 -11.00 -2.59 -7.81
C THR A 179 -10.60 -3.64 -6.78
N THR A 180 -9.87 -3.21 -5.76
CA THR A 180 -9.35 -4.09 -4.72
C THR A 180 -9.20 -3.35 -3.40
N ALA A 181 -9.22 -4.12 -2.31
CA ALA A 181 -9.10 -3.64 -0.95
C ALA A 181 -8.13 -4.53 -0.15
N VAL A 182 -6.85 -4.18 -0.15
CA VAL A 182 -5.82 -4.91 0.60
C VAL A 182 -5.33 -4.08 1.78
N LEU A 183 -5.18 -4.73 2.93
CA LEU A 183 -4.59 -4.11 4.11
C LEU A 183 -3.13 -3.70 3.81
N PRO A 184 -2.68 -2.56 4.34
CA PRO A 184 -1.30 -2.12 4.13
C PRO A 184 -0.27 -3.07 4.75
N ILE A 185 -0.65 -3.80 5.81
CA ILE A 185 0.17 -4.81 6.47
C ILE A 185 -0.69 -6.06 6.70
N VAL A 186 -0.23 -7.20 6.20
CA VAL A 186 -0.80 -8.52 6.48
C VAL A 186 0.17 -9.29 7.37
N ARG A 187 -0.31 -9.77 8.52
CA ARG A 187 0.51 -10.46 9.51
C ARG A 187 0.54 -11.96 9.25
N LEU A 188 1.74 -12.52 9.17
CA LEU A 188 1.98 -13.93 8.90
C LEU A 188 2.79 -14.54 10.06
N GLN A 189 2.21 -15.53 10.74
CA GLN A 189 2.96 -16.26 11.76
C GLN A 189 3.98 -17.19 11.10
N ASN A 190 5.24 -17.08 11.50
CA ASN A 190 6.33 -17.94 11.04
C ASN A 190 6.05 -19.42 11.34
N GLY A 191 6.32 -20.31 10.39
CA GLY A 191 6.12 -21.75 10.53
C GLY A 191 4.68 -22.22 10.30
N CYS A 192 3.76 -21.31 9.97
CA CYS A 192 2.38 -21.62 9.61
C CYS A 192 2.15 -21.46 8.10
N ASN A 193 1.21 -22.23 7.55
CA ASN A 193 0.76 -22.06 6.19
C ASN A 193 -0.33 -21.00 6.13
N HIS A 194 -0.21 -20.07 5.19
CA HIS A 194 -1.14 -18.97 4.97
C HIS A 194 -1.62 -18.98 3.52
N LYS A 195 -2.91 -18.72 3.33
CA LYS A 195 -3.48 -18.34 2.05
C LYS A 195 -4.07 -16.94 2.21
N LEU A 196 -3.55 -15.97 1.46
CA LEU A 196 -4.09 -14.62 1.41
C LEU A 196 -4.80 -14.45 0.07
N SER A 197 -6.12 -14.30 0.10
CA SER A 197 -6.90 -13.89 -1.07
C SER A 197 -6.81 -12.37 -1.22
N ILE A 198 -6.47 -11.89 -2.41
CA ILE A 198 -6.58 -10.46 -2.74
C ILE A 198 -8.00 -10.26 -3.25
N PRO A 199 -8.87 -9.50 -2.56
CA PRO A 199 -10.22 -9.28 -3.02
C PRO A 199 -10.18 -8.43 -4.29
N VAL A 200 -10.73 -8.93 -5.39
CA VAL A 200 -10.84 -8.21 -6.65
C VAL A 200 -12.28 -8.19 -7.10
N ASP A 201 -12.73 -7.05 -7.59
CA ASP A 201 -14.07 -6.85 -8.15
C ASP A 201 -13.97 -6.00 -9.41
N ASP A 202 -14.68 -6.42 -10.46
CA ASP A 202 -14.70 -5.76 -11.75
C ASP A 202 -16.14 -5.49 -12.18
N VAL A 203 -16.43 -4.22 -12.48
CA VAL A 203 -17.80 -3.76 -12.75
C VAL A 203 -18.25 -4.04 -14.19
N ASP A 204 -17.29 -4.22 -15.10
CA ASP A 204 -17.57 -4.51 -16.51
C ASP A 204 -17.69 -6.02 -16.76
N GLY A 205 -17.31 -6.84 -15.78
CA GLY A 205 -17.45 -8.30 -15.81
C GLY A 205 -16.30 -9.00 -16.52
N ASP A 206 -15.13 -8.35 -16.55
CA ASP A 206 -13.95 -8.78 -17.27
C ASP A 206 -13.26 -9.99 -16.62
N ASP A 207 -12.47 -10.73 -17.41
CA ASP A 207 -11.64 -11.81 -16.90
C ASP A 207 -10.43 -11.23 -16.15
N ILE A 208 -10.30 -11.58 -14.87
CA ILE A 208 -9.30 -11.01 -13.98
C ILE A 208 -8.14 -11.97 -13.80
N ARG A 209 -6.92 -11.45 -13.97
CA ARG A 209 -5.69 -12.20 -13.72
C ARG A 209 -4.70 -11.36 -12.95
N CYS A 210 -4.00 -12.00 -12.03
CA CYS A 210 -2.95 -11.39 -11.24
C CYS A 210 -1.56 -11.89 -11.65
N ARG A 211 -0.59 -11.00 -11.62
CA ARG A 211 0.83 -11.37 -11.78
C ARG A 211 1.72 -10.54 -10.86
N TRP A 212 2.93 -11.03 -10.63
CA TRP A 212 3.94 -10.20 -10.00
C TRP A 212 4.30 -9.01 -10.88
N ALA A 213 4.57 -7.87 -10.25
CA ALA A 213 5.05 -6.68 -10.93
C ALA A 213 6.47 -6.90 -11.50
N GLU A 214 6.74 -6.32 -12.66
CA GLU A 214 7.99 -6.50 -13.41
C GLU A 214 8.87 -5.25 -13.36
N PHE A 215 10.18 -5.46 -13.22
CA PHE A 215 11.15 -4.36 -13.19
C PHE A 215 11.26 -3.71 -14.57
N GLU A 216 11.27 -4.52 -15.62
CA GLU A 216 11.40 -4.16 -17.02
C GLU A 216 10.22 -3.30 -17.50
N ARG A 217 9.05 -3.47 -16.88
CA ARG A 217 7.85 -2.66 -17.10
C ARG A 217 7.75 -1.46 -16.18
N PHE A 218 8.73 -1.29 -15.28
CA PHE A 218 8.78 -0.21 -14.30
C PHE A 218 7.55 -0.21 -13.37
N GLU A 219 7.24 -1.36 -12.78
CA GLU A 219 6.02 -1.53 -11.96
C GLU A 219 6.31 -1.63 -10.45
N CYS A 220 7.58 -1.72 -10.06
CA CYS A 220 7.96 -2.08 -8.69
C CYS A 220 9.37 -1.64 -8.25
N ALA A 221 10.24 -1.23 -9.17
CA ALA A 221 11.61 -0.80 -8.85
C ALA A 221 12.35 -1.80 -7.92
N GLY A 222 12.72 -1.39 -6.69
CA GLY A 222 13.51 -2.20 -5.76
C GLY A 222 12.78 -3.39 -5.12
N VAL A 223 11.48 -3.60 -5.40
CA VAL A 223 10.67 -4.63 -4.72
C VAL A 223 10.06 -5.72 -5.63
N CYS A 224 10.38 -5.73 -6.93
CA CYS A 224 9.80 -6.68 -7.91
C CYS A 224 9.95 -8.18 -7.58
N ASN A 225 10.83 -8.53 -6.64
CA ASN A 225 11.08 -9.91 -6.21
C ASN A 225 11.22 -10.04 -4.68
N SER A 226 10.63 -9.12 -3.92
CA SER A 226 10.70 -9.13 -2.46
C SER A 226 9.84 -10.28 -1.89
N ALA A 227 8.53 -10.29 -2.14
CA ALA A 227 7.63 -11.36 -1.67
C ALA A 227 7.71 -12.66 -2.49
N ASN A 228 8.11 -12.64 -3.76
CA ASN A 228 8.20 -13.83 -4.62
C ASN A 228 9.15 -14.90 -4.04
N ALA A 229 10.04 -14.49 -3.13
CA ALA A 229 10.94 -15.40 -2.42
C ALA A 229 10.23 -16.29 -1.37
N ILE A 230 9.06 -15.86 -0.89
CA ILE A 230 8.33 -16.51 0.21
C ILE A 230 6.90 -16.90 -0.15
N ALA A 231 6.36 -16.37 -1.25
CA ALA A 231 4.98 -16.52 -1.65
C ALA A 231 4.85 -17.02 -3.10
N GLN A 232 3.91 -17.92 -3.32
CA GLN A 232 3.47 -18.33 -4.65
C GLN A 232 2.15 -17.62 -4.98
N LEU A 233 2.12 -16.89 -6.08
CA LEU A 233 0.91 -16.22 -6.57
C LEU A 233 0.14 -17.18 -7.49
N ASP A 234 -1.12 -17.41 -7.15
CA ASP A 234 -2.11 -17.99 -8.04
C ASP A 234 -2.67 -16.88 -8.92
N TYR A 235 -2.44 -17.00 -10.23
CA TYR A 235 -2.73 -15.94 -11.19
C TYR A 235 -4.23 -15.81 -11.49
N MET A 236 -5.01 -16.88 -11.38
CA MET A 236 -6.46 -16.84 -11.65
C MET A 236 -7.24 -16.45 -10.39
N ASP A 237 -6.86 -17.02 -9.25
CA ASP A 237 -7.55 -16.76 -7.98
C ASP A 237 -7.07 -15.47 -7.29
N CYS A 238 -6.07 -14.78 -7.84
CA CYS A 238 -5.43 -13.62 -7.23
C CYS A 238 -5.07 -13.88 -5.75
N SER A 239 -4.47 -15.05 -5.46
CA SER A 239 -4.20 -15.47 -4.09
C SER A 239 -2.73 -15.81 -3.86
N LEU A 240 -2.21 -15.45 -2.70
CA LEU A 240 -0.86 -15.79 -2.28
C LEU A 240 -0.88 -17.00 -1.35
N ARG A 241 -0.10 -18.02 -1.69
CA ARG A 241 0.20 -19.14 -0.80
C ARG A 241 1.57 -18.93 -0.20
N ILE A 242 1.64 -18.85 1.12
CA ILE A 242 2.87 -18.67 1.90
C ILE A 242 3.00 -19.85 2.83
N SER A 243 4.14 -20.54 2.82
CA SER A 243 4.37 -21.71 3.66
C SER A 243 5.84 -21.84 4.06
N GLY A 244 6.07 -22.57 5.14
CA GLY A 244 7.42 -22.88 5.62
C GLY A 244 7.92 -21.94 6.72
N ARG A 245 9.22 -22.09 7.02
CA ARG A 245 9.93 -21.25 7.98
C ARG A 245 10.55 -20.07 7.25
N LEU A 246 10.16 -18.88 7.65
CA LEU A 246 10.52 -17.61 7.02
C LEU A 246 11.35 -16.78 7.99
N GLU A 247 12.23 -15.95 7.44
CA GLU A 247 12.92 -14.93 8.22
C GLU A 247 11.90 -13.87 8.68
N THR A 248 11.99 -13.48 9.95
CA THR A 248 11.08 -12.48 10.54
C THR A 248 11.38 -11.09 10.00
N GLY A 249 10.33 -10.34 9.71
CA GLY A 249 10.44 -8.96 9.22
C GLY A 249 9.40 -8.66 8.16
N PHE A 250 9.58 -7.52 7.51
CA PHE A 250 8.70 -7.07 6.44
C PHE A 250 9.18 -7.55 5.07
N TYR A 251 8.23 -7.99 4.26
CA TYR A 251 8.39 -8.24 2.84
C TYR A 251 7.39 -7.37 2.09
N ALA A 252 7.73 -6.91 0.90
CA ALA A 252 6.81 -6.17 0.04
C ALA A 252 6.24 -7.09 -1.04
N ALA A 253 4.92 -7.17 -1.11
CA ALA A 253 4.22 -7.77 -2.24
C ALA A 253 3.94 -6.67 -3.27
N ALA A 254 4.36 -6.86 -4.51
CA ALA A 254 4.07 -5.96 -5.61
C ALA A 254 3.42 -6.74 -6.76
N ILE A 255 2.13 -6.52 -6.93
CA ILE A 255 1.25 -7.31 -7.80
C ILE A 255 0.57 -6.37 -8.78
N MET A 256 0.39 -6.84 -10.01
CA MET A 256 -0.45 -6.23 -11.02
C MET A 256 -1.74 -7.03 -11.13
N ILE A 257 -2.87 -6.35 -11.01
CA ILE A 257 -4.20 -6.91 -11.31
C ILE A 257 -4.57 -6.43 -12.70
N GLU A 258 -4.85 -7.36 -13.59
CA GLU A 258 -5.12 -7.10 -14.99
C GLU A 258 -6.48 -7.67 -15.36
N ASP A 259 -7.24 -6.89 -16.13
CA ASP A 259 -8.51 -7.27 -16.73
C ASP A 259 -8.36 -7.53 -18.22
N PHE A 260 -9.15 -8.47 -18.71
CA PHE A 260 -9.18 -8.88 -20.10
C PHE A 260 -10.64 -8.98 -20.54
N ASP A 261 -10.93 -8.56 -21.77
CA ASP A 261 -12.26 -8.68 -22.37
C ASP A 261 -12.78 -10.12 -22.37
N ASP A 262 -11.90 -11.11 -22.56
CA ASP A 262 -12.22 -12.53 -22.40
C ASP A 262 -11.02 -13.43 -22.00
N VAL A 263 -11.32 -14.68 -21.70
CA VAL A 263 -10.36 -15.71 -21.26
C VAL A 263 -9.26 -16.05 -22.27
N SER A 264 -9.47 -15.75 -23.55
CA SER A 264 -8.50 -15.99 -24.63
C SER A 264 -7.58 -14.80 -24.88
N SER A 265 -7.94 -13.62 -24.37
CA SER A 265 -7.15 -12.41 -24.58
C SER A 265 -5.81 -12.44 -23.88
N THR A 266 -4.80 -11.95 -24.60
CA THR A 266 -3.41 -11.86 -24.16
C THR A 266 -2.97 -10.43 -23.84
N THR A 267 -3.80 -9.44 -24.17
CA THR A 267 -3.51 -8.01 -23.93
C THR A 267 -4.50 -7.49 -22.91
N PRO A 268 -4.03 -6.97 -21.76
CA PRO A 268 -4.93 -6.46 -20.74
C PRO A 268 -5.56 -5.13 -21.16
N LEU A 269 -6.80 -4.88 -20.73
CA LEU A 269 -7.49 -3.61 -20.90
C LEU A 269 -6.90 -2.55 -19.98
N SER A 270 -6.49 -2.96 -18.78
CA SER A 270 -5.82 -2.18 -17.75
C SER A 270 -4.83 -3.01 -16.93
N SER A 271 -3.89 -2.33 -16.27
CA SER A 271 -2.96 -2.98 -15.34
C SER A 271 -2.86 -2.13 -14.07
N VAL A 272 -3.51 -2.60 -13.01
CA VAL A 272 -3.71 -1.95 -11.72
C VAL A 272 -2.60 -2.37 -10.76
N PRO A 273 -1.75 -1.44 -10.29
CA PRO A 273 -0.69 -1.78 -9.36
C PRO A 273 -1.25 -1.91 -7.94
N VAL A 274 -0.81 -2.93 -7.22
CA VAL A 274 -1.13 -3.15 -5.80
C VAL A 274 0.16 -3.51 -5.06
N GLN A 275 0.57 -2.63 -4.15
CA GLN A 275 1.72 -2.87 -3.28
C GLN A 275 1.31 -2.80 -1.81
N PHE A 276 1.73 -3.78 -1.02
CA PHE A 276 1.44 -3.88 0.42
C PHE A 276 2.51 -4.72 1.14
N LEU A 277 2.48 -4.75 2.47
CA LEU A 277 3.45 -5.44 3.29
C LEU A 277 2.94 -6.79 3.81
N LEU A 278 3.84 -7.76 3.84
CA LEU A 278 3.71 -8.99 4.60
C LEU A 278 4.65 -8.90 5.81
N LEU A 279 4.10 -8.93 7.03
CA LEU A 279 4.87 -8.94 8.27
C LEU A 279 4.97 -10.37 8.81
N VAL A 280 6.15 -10.98 8.69
CA VAL A 280 6.45 -12.28 9.29
C VAL A 280 6.88 -12.08 10.74
N PHE A 281 6.19 -12.71 11.68
CA PHE A 281 6.49 -12.63 13.11
C PHE A 281 6.58 -14.01 13.77
N ASN A 282 7.34 -14.11 14.86
CA ASN A 282 7.41 -15.31 15.69
C ASN A 282 6.33 -15.28 16.78
N SER A 283 5.80 -16.46 17.11
CA SER A 283 4.81 -16.67 18.16
C SER A 283 4.93 -18.10 18.68
N ASP A 284 4.79 -18.27 20.00
CA ASP A 284 4.75 -19.60 20.63
C ASP A 284 3.37 -20.27 20.52
N ALA A 285 2.36 -19.54 20.04
CA ALA A 285 1.02 -20.09 19.84
C ALA A 285 1.01 -21.07 18.66
N GLY A 286 0.23 -22.16 18.75
CA GLY A 286 0.04 -23.06 17.60
C GLY A 286 -0.69 -22.38 16.43
N CYS A 287 -0.48 -22.84 15.20
CA CYS A 287 -1.07 -22.23 13.99
C CYS A 287 -2.61 -22.18 13.99
N SER A 288 -3.27 -23.07 14.71
CA SER A 288 -4.72 -23.08 14.92
C SER A 288 -5.21 -22.02 15.92
N SER A 289 -4.30 -21.28 16.56
CA SER A 289 -4.63 -20.22 17.52
C SER A 289 -5.02 -18.90 16.86
N ALA A 290 -4.96 -18.83 15.52
CA ALA A 290 -5.35 -17.64 14.77
C ALA A 290 -6.81 -17.26 15.08
N PRO A 291 -7.13 -15.95 15.24
CA PRO A 291 -8.51 -15.51 15.38
C PRO A 291 -9.36 -15.90 14.16
N THR A 292 -10.64 -16.17 14.39
CA THR A 292 -11.60 -16.51 13.32
C THR A 292 -12.82 -15.63 13.40
N PHE A 293 -13.38 -15.27 12.24
CA PHE A 293 -14.66 -14.57 12.21
C PHE A 293 -15.78 -15.50 12.69
N SER A 294 -16.66 -14.97 13.54
CA SER A 294 -17.90 -15.64 13.96
C SER A 294 -18.90 -15.69 12.81
N THR A 295 -19.88 -16.60 12.89
CA THR A 295 -21.00 -16.70 11.93
C THR A 295 -21.91 -15.47 11.90
N THR A 296 -21.78 -14.57 12.88
CA THR A 296 -22.47 -13.28 12.90
C THR A 296 -21.81 -12.23 12.02
N THR A 297 -20.52 -12.39 11.70
CA THR A 297 -19.83 -11.62 10.66
C THR A 297 -20.19 -12.23 9.31
N ARG A 298 -20.42 -11.40 8.29
CA ARG A 298 -20.66 -11.92 6.94
C ARG A 298 -19.50 -12.78 6.45
N ASN A 299 -19.85 -13.73 5.60
CA ASN A 299 -18.88 -14.57 4.91
C ASN A 299 -17.96 -13.72 4.02
N GLU A 300 -16.75 -14.21 3.80
CA GLU A 300 -15.82 -13.65 2.82
C GLU A 300 -16.49 -13.54 1.44
N GLY A 301 -16.27 -12.41 0.76
CA GLY A 301 -16.88 -12.10 -0.54
C GLY A 301 -18.33 -11.62 -0.49
N ALA A 302 -18.96 -11.52 0.69
CA ALA A 302 -20.31 -10.97 0.78
C ALA A 302 -20.35 -9.46 0.52
N CYS A 303 -21.29 -9.03 -0.32
CA CYS A 303 -21.51 -7.62 -0.65
C CYS A 303 -22.80 -7.10 -0.01
N VAL A 304 -22.82 -5.80 0.34
CA VAL A 304 -24.02 -5.11 0.80
C VAL A 304 -24.19 -3.81 0.02
N GLY A 305 -25.32 -3.67 -0.67
CA GLY A 305 -25.74 -2.41 -1.25
C GLY A 305 -26.23 -1.48 -0.15
N VAL A 306 -25.66 -0.29 -0.05
CA VAL A 306 -25.97 0.64 1.03
C VAL A 306 -26.46 1.97 0.45
N THR A 307 -27.67 2.37 0.84
CA THR A 307 -28.34 3.60 0.37
C THR A 307 -28.59 4.63 1.47
N GLN A 308 -28.36 4.26 2.73
CA GLN A 308 -28.56 5.08 3.92
C GLN A 308 -27.52 4.69 4.99
N SER A 309 -27.51 5.39 6.13
CA SER A 309 -26.63 5.04 7.25
C SER A 309 -26.72 3.55 7.58
N PHE A 310 -25.57 2.89 7.56
CA PHE A 310 -25.48 1.44 7.68
C PHE A 310 -24.56 1.07 8.83
N VAL A 311 -25.04 0.18 9.70
CA VAL A 311 -24.32 -0.28 10.88
C VAL A 311 -24.14 -1.77 10.82
N GLU A 312 -22.91 -2.24 10.91
CA GLU A 312 -22.60 -3.67 10.91
C GLU A 312 -21.70 -4.09 12.06
N PRO A 313 -22.07 -5.15 12.80
CA PRO A 313 -21.18 -5.78 13.76
C PRO A 313 -20.17 -6.72 13.07
N ILE A 314 -18.89 -6.53 13.38
CA ILE A 314 -17.82 -7.50 13.10
C ILE A 314 -17.55 -8.25 14.40
N THR A 315 -17.78 -9.56 14.38
CA THR A 315 -17.56 -10.44 15.53
C THR A 315 -16.41 -11.42 15.26
N VAL A 316 -15.41 -11.45 16.16
CA VAL A 316 -14.22 -12.30 16.06
C VAL A 316 -14.10 -13.17 17.31
N ASN A 317 -13.76 -14.43 17.11
CA ASN A 317 -13.43 -15.41 18.15
C ASN A 317 -11.92 -15.54 18.23
N THR A 318 -11.36 -15.62 19.45
CA THR A 318 -9.93 -15.96 19.60
C THR A 318 -9.73 -17.44 19.36
N GLY A 319 -8.57 -17.81 18.81
CA GLY A 319 -8.22 -19.22 18.66
C GLY A 319 -7.71 -19.87 19.96
N ASN A 320 -7.60 -19.13 21.07
CA ASN A 320 -7.20 -19.68 22.37
C ASN A 320 -7.76 -18.87 23.55
N ALA A 321 -8.08 -19.54 24.66
CA ALA A 321 -8.72 -18.94 25.83
C ALA A 321 -7.93 -17.81 26.54
N ARG A 322 -6.64 -17.61 26.19
CA ARG A 322 -5.79 -16.53 26.73
C ARG A 322 -5.58 -15.38 25.74
N GLY A 323 -6.04 -15.54 24.50
CA GLY A 323 -5.90 -14.54 23.45
C GLY A 323 -6.83 -13.36 23.70
N ILE A 324 -6.40 -12.17 23.30
CA ILE A 324 -7.20 -10.96 23.37
C ILE A 324 -7.12 -10.28 22.01
N ILE A 325 -8.27 -10.02 21.38
CA ILE A 325 -8.33 -9.14 20.22
C ILE A 325 -8.26 -7.70 20.71
N THR A 326 -7.20 -7.01 20.30
CA THR A 326 -6.96 -5.60 20.65
C THR A 326 -7.37 -4.64 19.56
N ASP A 327 -7.43 -5.10 18.31
CA ASP A 327 -7.74 -4.28 17.15
C ASP A 327 -8.32 -5.12 16.01
N ILE A 328 -9.05 -4.48 15.10
CA ILE A 328 -9.56 -5.05 13.85
C ILE A 328 -9.27 -4.05 12.74
N ASP A 329 -8.24 -4.35 11.95
CA ASP A 329 -7.87 -3.52 10.81
C ASP A 329 -8.87 -3.69 9.66
N THR A 330 -9.12 -2.60 8.96
CA THR A 330 -10.04 -2.53 7.81
C THR A 330 -9.44 -1.70 6.70
N VAL A 331 -9.94 -1.91 5.47
CA VAL A 331 -9.73 -1.01 4.34
C VAL A 331 -11.03 -0.24 4.13
N SER A 332 -11.14 0.90 4.77
CA SER A 332 -12.43 1.58 4.95
C SER A 332 -12.76 2.49 3.77
N PRO A 333 -14.02 2.53 3.28
CA PRO A 333 -14.48 3.62 2.43
C PRO A 333 -14.51 4.93 3.22
N GLN A 334 -14.64 6.05 2.51
CA GLN A 334 -14.81 7.34 3.16
C GLN A 334 -16.12 7.37 3.97
N GLY A 335 -16.05 7.97 5.16
CA GLY A 335 -17.22 8.12 6.03
C GLY A 335 -17.56 6.89 6.87
N LEU A 336 -16.75 5.82 6.83
CA LEU A 336 -16.87 4.73 7.80
C LEU A 336 -16.28 5.17 9.15
N GLU A 337 -17.11 5.11 10.19
CA GLU A 337 -16.68 5.26 11.58
C GLU A 337 -16.60 3.88 12.25
N LYS A 338 -15.58 3.69 13.10
CA LYS A 338 -15.34 2.42 13.80
C LYS A 338 -15.49 2.61 15.30
N SER A 339 -16.24 1.73 15.94
CA SER A 339 -16.27 1.64 17.40
C SER A 339 -14.99 1.01 17.93
N GLU A 340 -14.75 1.14 19.23
CA GLU A 340 -13.75 0.32 19.92
C GLU A 340 -14.16 -1.16 19.91
N VAL A 341 -13.17 -2.03 20.08
CA VAL A 341 -13.37 -3.49 20.20
C VAL A 341 -13.94 -3.80 21.58
N LEU A 342 -15.16 -4.33 21.62
CA LEU A 342 -15.83 -4.74 22.85
C LEU A 342 -15.59 -6.23 23.14
N GLN A 343 -15.27 -6.56 24.39
CA GLN A 343 -15.08 -7.92 24.89
C GLN A 343 -16.42 -8.47 25.41
N ARG A 344 -16.88 -9.64 24.95
CA ARG A 344 -18.15 -10.27 25.38
C ARG A 344 -18.00 -11.77 25.64
N GLY A 345 -18.42 -12.22 26.82
CA GLY A 345 -18.56 -13.65 27.15
C GLY A 345 -17.22 -14.42 27.08
N PRO A 346 -17.26 -15.77 27.03
CA PRO A 346 -16.04 -16.55 27.23
C PRO A 346 -14.98 -16.32 26.16
N VAL A 347 -15.34 -16.00 24.91
CA VAL A 347 -14.42 -15.52 23.86
C VAL A 347 -15.18 -14.91 22.64
N TYR A 348 -15.75 -13.70 22.73
CA TYR A 348 -16.27 -12.98 21.56
C TYR A 348 -15.86 -11.51 21.58
N HIS A 349 -15.49 -10.96 20.42
CA HIS A 349 -15.12 -9.56 20.29
C HIS A 349 -15.98 -8.87 19.25
N LEU A 350 -16.54 -7.70 19.56
CA LEU A 350 -17.46 -6.97 18.71
C LEU A 350 -16.89 -5.59 18.37
N ALA A 351 -16.64 -5.31 17.09
CA ALA A 351 -16.50 -3.96 16.56
C ALA A 351 -17.76 -3.60 15.76
N LYS A 352 -18.13 -2.31 15.73
CA LYS A 352 -19.22 -1.80 14.89
C LYS A 352 -18.68 -0.77 13.92
N GLY A 353 -19.00 -0.91 12.65
CA GLY A 353 -18.78 0.11 11.64
C GLY A 353 -20.08 0.88 11.36
N VAL A 354 -20.03 2.22 11.26
CA VAL A 354 -21.13 3.04 10.77
C VAL A 354 -20.69 3.75 9.50
N LEU A 355 -21.33 3.48 8.37
CA LEU A 355 -21.05 4.19 7.12
C LEU A 355 -22.10 5.27 6.88
N HIS A 356 -21.66 6.52 6.76
CA HIS A 356 -22.51 7.66 6.44
C HIS A 356 -22.40 8.07 4.97
N PHE A 357 -23.54 8.23 4.30
CA PHE A 357 -23.66 8.77 2.95
C PHE A 357 -24.03 10.25 3.07
N TRP A 358 -23.32 11.12 2.36
CA TRP A 358 -23.53 12.57 2.39
C TRP A 358 -23.79 13.09 0.98
#